data_AF-A0A1B6H507-F1
#
_entry.id   AF-A0A1B6H507-F1
#
_cell.length_a   1.000
_cell.length_b   1.000
_cell.length_c   1.000
_cell.angle_alpha   90.00
_cell.angle_beta   90.00
_cell.angle_gamma   90.00
#
_symmetry.space_group_name_H-M   'P 1'
#
loop_
_entity.id
_entity.type
_entity.pdbx_description
1 polymer ?
#
loop_
_entity_poly.entity_id
_entity_poly.type
_entity_poly.pdbx_seq_one_letter_code
_entity_poly.pdbx_strand_id
1 'polypeptide(L)'
;MIRNRNRHLNPALETKRDGYLEAEKEKQNELLTIYKQSVSKTKHLHANLLFTTRHGRSILSAICRHVTFVEPSVMINSWRDLAAGLGYSDIEVKCFNNLRGSVYDPTEVLLQYFAATKTEGTVGDILEGLLELGFLPALHQVQKHIDLFLAEVETGEADVFEKPSRTEDLETKNIVKAANFKPCVPAIFDSPLSEDVTIKTQQSVSCNKVQHELLRRTRPQTVQNKQYCKYVMLSFASDGYTTAVRVAAILRATTNRKGFAIGVVMLCENDDIVMRNPGQMITEILSKMDFVIPVLTDGYFAALKCPDSRARLVDERYIQFIHDIVTSKYIHSYCVNNVRPVIPTHLVSSILSKPEYIHNPIFHTWRSEDESQALANGIVNSHKSRVFHQ
;
A
#
# COMPACT_ATOMS: atom_id res chain seq x y z
N MET A 1 15.51 -51.14 30.88
CA MET A 1 14.36 -52.03 30.61
C MET A 1 13.13 -51.16 30.34
N ILE A 2 12.82 -50.88 29.06
CA ILE A 2 11.56 -50.21 28.68
C ILE A 2 10.65 -51.31 28.12
N ARG A 3 9.56 -51.60 28.83
CA ARG A 3 8.58 -52.62 28.46
C ARG A 3 7.86 -52.20 27.18
N ASN A 4 8.11 -52.94 26.12
CA ASN A 4 7.33 -52.94 24.88
C ASN A 4 5.90 -53.43 25.21
N ARG A 5 4.92 -52.52 25.25
CA ARG A 5 3.49 -52.90 25.32
C ARG A 5 3.01 -53.17 23.90
N ASN A 6 3.05 -54.44 23.50
CA ASN A 6 2.27 -54.96 22.37
C ASN A 6 0.79 -54.76 22.70
N ARG A 7 0.19 -53.67 22.21
CA ARG A 7 -1.26 -53.54 22.12
C ARG A 7 -1.70 -54.38 20.92
N HIS A 8 -2.37 -55.51 21.16
CA HIS A 8 -3.11 -56.19 20.11
C HIS A 8 -4.20 -55.25 19.60
N LEU A 9 -3.98 -54.67 18.42
CA LEU A 9 -4.98 -53.86 17.72
C LEU A 9 -6.13 -54.78 17.30
N ASN A 10 -7.37 -54.33 17.52
CA ASN A 10 -8.56 -55.10 17.18
C ASN A 10 -8.74 -55.12 15.65
N PRO A 11 -8.67 -56.29 14.98
CA PRO A 11 -8.72 -56.37 13.52
C PRO A 11 -9.96 -55.73 12.90
N ALA A 12 -11.12 -55.85 13.56
CA ALA A 12 -12.37 -55.28 13.07
C ALA A 12 -12.40 -53.73 13.14
N LEU A 13 -11.68 -53.13 14.10
CA LEU A 13 -11.54 -51.68 14.18
C LEU A 13 -10.50 -51.15 13.20
N GLU A 14 -9.45 -51.92 12.92
CA GLU A 14 -8.45 -51.59 11.89
C GLU A 14 -9.10 -51.62 10.50
N THR A 15 -9.88 -52.65 10.16
CA THR A 15 -10.61 -52.71 8.87
C THR A 15 -11.59 -51.56 8.71
N LYS A 16 -12.30 -51.14 9.77
CA LYS A 16 -13.17 -49.96 9.73
C LYS A 16 -12.36 -48.69 9.52
N ARG A 17 -11.25 -48.51 10.25
CA ARG A 17 -10.37 -47.34 10.11
C ARG A 17 -9.83 -47.24 8.69
N ASP A 18 -9.36 -48.34 8.12
CA ASP A 18 -8.82 -48.39 6.76
C ASP A 18 -9.92 -48.08 5.73
N GLY A 19 -11.14 -48.60 5.92
CA GLY A 19 -12.29 -48.24 5.09
C GLY A 19 -12.65 -46.74 5.14
N TYR A 20 -12.59 -46.11 6.32
CA TYR A 20 -12.79 -44.67 6.45
C TYR A 20 -11.67 -43.86 5.79
N LEU A 21 -10.42 -44.29 5.91
CA LEU A 21 -9.27 -43.63 5.28
C LEU A 21 -9.32 -43.72 3.76
N GLU A 22 -9.73 -44.85 3.19
CA GLU A 22 -9.90 -45.01 1.75
C GLU A 22 -11.05 -44.15 1.21
N ALA A 23 -12.19 -44.10 1.90
CA ALA A 23 -13.30 -43.22 1.52
C ALA A 23 -12.92 -41.71 1.57
N GLU A 24 -12.12 -41.30 2.56
CA GLU A 24 -11.65 -39.91 2.66
C GLU A 24 -10.64 -39.58 1.54
N LYS A 25 -9.76 -40.51 1.19
CA LYS A 25 -8.85 -40.37 0.03
C LYS A 25 -9.62 -40.25 -1.28
N GLU A 26 -10.65 -41.08 -1.48
CA GLU A 26 -11.47 -41.04 -2.69
C GLU A 26 -12.15 -39.67 -2.85
N LYS A 27 -12.76 -39.17 -1.76
CA LYS A 27 -13.36 -37.83 -1.73
C LYS A 27 -12.32 -36.72 -1.97
N GLN A 28 -11.12 -36.85 -1.42
CA GLN A 28 -10.04 -35.89 -1.66
C GLN A 28 -9.60 -35.90 -3.12
N ASN A 29 -9.49 -37.07 -3.75
CA ASN A 29 -9.14 -37.21 -5.16
C ASN A 29 -10.22 -36.61 -6.09
N GLU A 30 -11.49 -36.78 -5.74
CA GLU A 30 -12.60 -36.14 -6.46
C GLU A 30 -12.50 -34.60 -6.39
N LEU A 31 -12.26 -34.04 -5.20
CA LEU A 31 -12.06 -32.60 -5.02
C LEU A 31 -10.85 -32.08 -5.81
N LEU A 32 -9.73 -32.80 -5.81
CA LEU A 32 -8.54 -32.43 -6.60
C LEU A 32 -8.85 -32.42 -8.09
N THR A 33 -9.69 -33.34 -8.56
CA THR A 33 -10.13 -33.39 -9.96
C THR A 33 -10.95 -32.14 -10.33
N ILE A 34 -11.86 -31.73 -9.44
CA ILE A 34 -12.65 -30.49 -9.60
C ILE A 34 -11.74 -29.25 -9.65
N TYR A 35 -10.74 -29.19 -8.78
CA TYR A 35 -9.78 -28.07 -8.77
C TYR A 35 -8.94 -28.01 -10.05
N LYS A 36 -8.46 -29.16 -10.55
CA LYS A 36 -7.74 -29.23 -11.85
C LYS A 36 -8.62 -28.81 -13.02
N GLN A 37 -9.90 -29.18 -13.00
CA GLN A 37 -10.85 -28.73 -14.02
C GLN A 37 -11.02 -27.20 -13.98
N SER A 38 -11.07 -26.62 -12.79
CA SER A 38 -11.17 -25.18 -12.58
C SER A 38 -9.94 -24.40 -13.04
N VAL A 39 -8.74 -24.93 -12.79
CA VAL A 39 -7.49 -24.41 -13.35
C VAL A 39 -7.59 -24.40 -14.87
N SER A 40 -7.97 -25.53 -15.47
CA SER A 40 -8.06 -25.69 -16.92
C SER A 40 -9.07 -24.72 -17.55
N LYS A 41 -10.25 -24.57 -16.92
CA LYS A 41 -11.29 -23.62 -17.35
C LYS A 41 -10.84 -22.16 -17.28
N THR A 42 -9.85 -21.81 -16.47
CA THR A 42 -9.45 -20.41 -16.26
C THR A 42 -8.08 -20.06 -16.87
N LYS A 43 -7.40 -21.00 -17.56
CA LYS A 43 -6.11 -20.78 -18.26
C LYS A 43 -6.18 -19.85 -19.49
N HIS A 44 -7.37 -19.39 -19.87
CA HIS A 44 -7.57 -18.44 -20.97
C HIS A 44 -8.08 -17.08 -20.46
N LEU A 45 -8.22 -16.92 -19.14
CA LEU A 45 -8.70 -15.69 -18.51
C LEU A 45 -7.52 -14.97 -17.87
N HIS A 46 -7.24 -13.76 -18.30
CA HIS A 46 -6.14 -12.98 -17.74
C HIS A 46 -6.39 -12.60 -16.28
N ALA A 47 -5.32 -12.53 -15.50
CA ALA A 47 -5.40 -12.24 -14.07
C ALA A 47 -6.02 -10.86 -13.76
N ASN A 48 -5.98 -9.90 -14.69
CA ASN A 48 -6.61 -8.60 -14.50
C ASN A 48 -8.14 -8.66 -14.29
N LEU A 49 -8.78 -9.72 -14.79
CA LEU A 49 -10.22 -9.94 -14.63
C LEU A 49 -10.64 -10.11 -13.18
N LEU A 50 -9.73 -10.54 -12.30
CA LEU A 50 -9.96 -10.62 -10.86
C LEU A 50 -10.28 -9.26 -10.22
N PHE A 51 -9.81 -8.17 -10.84
CA PHE A 51 -9.96 -6.82 -10.29
C PHE A 51 -11.10 -6.03 -10.95
N THR A 52 -11.54 -6.45 -12.14
CA THR A 52 -12.51 -5.71 -12.96
C THR A 52 -13.91 -6.32 -12.93
N THR A 53 -14.04 -7.62 -12.68
CA THR A 53 -15.34 -8.31 -12.65
C THR A 53 -15.85 -8.52 -11.23
N ARG A 54 -17.17 -8.66 -11.07
CA ARG A 54 -17.81 -8.87 -9.76
C ARG A 54 -17.41 -10.24 -9.18
N HIS A 55 -17.51 -11.29 -9.98
CA HIS A 55 -17.15 -12.63 -9.52
C HIS A 55 -15.63 -12.82 -9.45
N GLY A 56 -14.85 -12.14 -10.30
CA GLY A 56 -13.39 -12.08 -10.15
C GLY A 56 -12.96 -11.47 -8.81
N ARG A 57 -13.61 -10.39 -8.35
CA ARG A 57 -13.33 -9.82 -7.01
C ARG A 57 -13.71 -10.75 -5.87
N SER A 58 -14.74 -11.58 -6.06
CA SER A 58 -15.14 -12.59 -5.09
C SER A 58 -14.09 -13.71 -4.99
N ILE A 59 -13.54 -14.13 -6.13
CA ILE A 59 -12.40 -15.06 -6.21
C ILE A 59 -11.18 -14.46 -5.49
N LEU A 60 -10.81 -13.22 -5.84
CA LEU A 60 -9.69 -12.50 -5.20
C LEU A 60 -9.85 -12.44 -3.67
N SER A 61 -11.02 -12.03 -3.18
CA SER A 61 -11.31 -11.94 -1.75
C SER A 61 -11.17 -13.29 -1.03
N ALA A 62 -11.63 -14.39 -1.66
CA ALA A 62 -11.47 -15.73 -1.11
C ALA A 62 -9.99 -16.14 -1.02
N ILE A 63 -9.20 -15.82 -2.05
CA ILE A 63 -7.75 -16.10 -2.05
C ILE A 63 -7.07 -15.30 -0.93
N CYS A 64 -7.25 -13.98 -0.87
CA CYS A 64 -6.61 -13.13 0.14
C CYS A 64 -6.93 -13.58 1.57
N ARG A 65 -8.20 -13.91 1.85
CA ARG A 65 -8.64 -14.39 3.17
C ARG A 65 -7.90 -15.65 3.62
N HIS A 66 -7.62 -16.57 2.70
CA HIS A 66 -7.04 -17.88 3.03
C HIS A 66 -5.53 -17.96 2.87
N VAL A 67 -4.91 -17.06 2.11
CA VAL A 67 -3.47 -17.06 1.86
C VAL A 67 -2.73 -16.07 2.77
N THR A 68 -3.34 -14.91 3.08
CA THR A 68 -2.71 -13.90 3.96
C THR A 68 -2.77 -14.29 5.44
N PHE A 69 -3.87 -14.90 5.89
CA PHE A 69 -4.14 -15.18 7.30
C PHE A 69 -3.61 -16.55 7.78
N VAL A 70 -2.72 -17.20 7.03
CA VAL A 70 -2.10 -18.45 7.49
C VAL A 70 -1.11 -18.15 8.61
N GLU A 71 -1.32 -18.79 9.77
CA GLU A 71 -0.50 -18.58 10.97
C GLU A 71 0.95 -19.04 10.69
N PRO A 72 1.98 -18.20 10.95
CA PRO A 72 3.37 -18.48 10.57
C PRO A 72 4.00 -19.71 11.23
N SER A 73 3.31 -20.35 12.17
CA SER A 73 3.87 -21.37 13.05
C SER A 73 3.85 -22.78 12.47
N VAL A 74 3.14 -23.05 11.37
CA VAL A 74 3.00 -24.41 10.81
C VAL A 74 2.93 -24.40 9.27
N MET A 75 4.10 -24.60 8.63
CA MET A 75 4.32 -25.00 7.22
C MET A 75 4.17 -23.96 6.08
N ILE A 76 5.17 -23.94 5.19
CA ILE A 76 5.28 -23.89 3.69
C ILE A 76 4.18 -23.18 2.85
N ASN A 77 3.19 -22.51 3.43
CA ASN A 77 1.99 -22.06 2.71
C ASN A 77 1.66 -20.61 3.06
N SER A 78 2.53 -19.69 2.67
CA SER A 78 2.29 -18.24 2.77
C SER A 78 2.12 -17.60 1.39
N TRP A 79 1.65 -16.36 1.36
CA TRP A 79 1.64 -15.54 0.14
C TRP A 79 3.03 -15.43 -0.52
N ARG A 80 4.13 -15.62 0.24
CA ARG A 80 5.49 -15.62 -0.29
C ARG A 80 5.79 -16.86 -1.12
N ASP A 81 5.29 -18.01 -0.68
CA ASP A 81 5.43 -19.28 -1.39
C ASP A 81 4.61 -19.22 -2.69
N LEU A 82 3.43 -18.59 -2.64
CA LEU A 82 2.64 -18.28 -3.84
C LEU A 82 3.41 -17.35 -4.78
N ALA A 83 4.06 -16.30 -4.27
CA ALA A 83 4.86 -15.42 -5.09
C ALA A 83 6.03 -16.15 -5.77
N ALA A 84 6.71 -17.05 -5.06
CA ALA A 84 7.76 -17.89 -5.62
C ALA A 84 7.19 -18.84 -6.69
N GLY A 85 6.03 -19.46 -6.46
CA GLY A 85 5.32 -20.30 -7.43
C GLY A 85 4.90 -19.55 -8.70
N LEU A 86 4.58 -18.26 -8.58
CA LEU A 86 4.30 -17.37 -9.73
C LEU A 86 5.57 -16.85 -10.42
N GLY A 87 6.76 -17.29 -9.98
CA GLY A 87 8.04 -16.99 -10.61
C GLY A 87 8.66 -15.66 -10.20
N TYR A 88 8.33 -15.13 -9.03
CA TYR A 88 9.00 -13.95 -8.47
C TYR A 88 10.25 -14.33 -7.69
N SER A 89 11.28 -13.48 -7.79
CA SER A 89 12.53 -13.61 -7.04
C SER A 89 12.36 -13.24 -5.56
N ASP A 90 13.24 -13.74 -4.70
CA ASP A 90 13.29 -13.37 -3.28
C ASP A 90 13.39 -11.85 -3.05
N ILE A 91 13.99 -11.12 -4.00
CA ILE A 91 14.12 -9.66 -3.95
C ILE A 91 12.75 -9.01 -4.16
N GLU A 92 12.01 -9.44 -5.18
CA GLU A 92 10.65 -8.96 -5.45
C GLU A 92 9.68 -9.33 -4.31
N VAL A 93 9.81 -10.54 -3.76
CA VAL A 93 9.04 -10.98 -2.58
C VAL A 93 9.30 -10.10 -1.37
N LYS A 94 10.56 -9.72 -1.12
CA LYS A 94 10.91 -8.76 -0.07
C LYS A 94 10.32 -7.37 -0.35
N CYS A 95 10.27 -6.93 -1.61
CA CYS A 95 9.63 -5.68 -1.98
C CYS A 95 8.13 -5.69 -1.69
N PHE A 96 7.39 -6.77 -2.01
CA PHE A 96 5.97 -6.92 -1.61
C PHE A 96 5.80 -6.89 -0.09
N ASN A 97 6.71 -7.51 0.65
CA ASN A 97 6.67 -7.53 2.12
C ASN A 97 6.89 -6.13 2.72
N ASN A 98 7.62 -5.25 2.03
CA ASN A 98 7.86 -3.87 2.43
C ASN A 98 6.71 -2.92 2.06
N LEU A 99 5.77 -3.35 1.21
CA LEU A 99 4.51 -2.64 0.94
C LEU A 99 3.44 -2.86 2.02
N ARG A 100 3.74 -3.66 3.05
CA ARG A 100 2.85 -4.05 4.17
C ARG A 100 2.56 -2.91 5.16
N GLY A 101 2.44 -1.67 4.69
CA GLY A 101 1.92 -0.56 5.50
C GLY A 101 0.40 -0.63 5.57
N SER A 102 -0.14 -1.20 6.65
CA SER A 102 -1.53 -1.25 7.21
C SER A 102 -2.80 -1.10 6.33
N VAL A 103 -2.73 -0.92 5.01
CA VAL A 103 -3.86 -0.57 4.14
C VAL A 103 -4.13 -1.64 3.09
N TYR A 104 -3.11 -2.42 2.69
CA TYR A 104 -3.23 -3.40 1.62
C TYR A 104 -2.89 -4.82 2.07
N ASP A 105 -3.68 -5.78 1.59
CA ASP A 105 -3.42 -7.21 1.76
C ASP A 105 -2.23 -7.62 0.88
N PRO A 106 -1.20 -8.33 1.42
CA PRO A 106 -0.01 -8.68 0.65
C PRO A 106 -0.28 -9.66 -0.50
N THR A 107 -1.30 -10.52 -0.37
CA THR A 107 -1.72 -11.41 -1.46
C THR A 107 -2.40 -10.61 -2.56
N GLU A 108 -3.24 -9.63 -2.19
CA GLU A 108 -3.87 -8.74 -3.16
C GLU A 108 -2.84 -7.95 -3.97
N VAL A 109 -1.84 -7.36 -3.30
CA VAL A 109 -0.75 -6.60 -3.92
C VAL A 109 0.05 -7.48 -4.88
N LEU A 110 0.40 -8.69 -4.46
CA LEU A 110 1.09 -9.67 -5.29
C LEU A 110 0.31 -9.99 -6.57
N LEU A 111 -0.98 -10.29 -6.44
CA LEU A 111 -1.82 -10.67 -7.57
C LEU A 111 -2.10 -9.48 -8.50
N GLN A 112 -2.20 -8.27 -7.95
CA GLN A 112 -2.34 -7.05 -8.74
C GLN A 112 -1.08 -6.78 -9.55
N TYR A 113 0.09 -6.99 -8.95
CA TYR A 113 1.37 -6.89 -9.65
C TYR A 113 1.54 -7.98 -10.70
N PHE A 114 1.10 -9.21 -10.43
CA PHE A 114 1.05 -10.30 -11.41
C PHE A 114 0.18 -9.96 -12.61
N ALA A 115 -1.04 -9.47 -12.37
CA ALA A 115 -1.92 -9.00 -13.44
C ALA A 115 -1.37 -7.80 -14.23
N ALA A 116 -0.44 -7.04 -13.66
CA ALA A 116 0.17 -5.88 -14.31
C ALA A 116 1.38 -6.25 -15.17
N THR A 117 2.23 -7.14 -14.67
CA THR A 117 3.56 -7.39 -15.23
C THR A 117 3.65 -8.64 -16.08
N LYS A 118 2.82 -9.65 -15.80
CA LYS A 118 2.77 -10.87 -16.61
C LYS A 118 1.70 -10.68 -17.66
N THR A 119 2.10 -10.25 -18.85
CA THR A 119 1.19 -10.01 -19.99
C THR A 119 0.32 -11.22 -20.31
N GLU A 120 0.84 -12.43 -20.13
CA GLU A 120 0.14 -13.69 -20.38
C GLU A 120 -0.25 -14.42 -19.08
N GLY A 121 -0.21 -13.73 -17.93
CA GLY A 121 -0.56 -14.30 -16.63
C GLY A 121 -2.06 -14.51 -16.48
N THR A 122 -2.48 -15.73 -16.18
CA THR A 122 -3.89 -16.12 -16.14
C THR A 122 -4.40 -16.37 -14.72
N VAL A 123 -5.72 -16.34 -14.55
CA VAL A 123 -6.37 -16.83 -13.33
C VAL A 123 -6.03 -18.30 -13.11
N GLY A 124 -5.94 -19.08 -14.19
CA GLY A 124 -5.52 -20.48 -14.14
C GLY A 124 -4.14 -20.68 -13.50
N ASP A 125 -3.16 -19.84 -13.84
CA ASP A 125 -1.80 -19.92 -13.26
C ASP A 125 -1.80 -19.63 -11.75
N ILE A 126 -2.64 -18.68 -11.31
CA ILE A 126 -2.84 -18.39 -9.88
C ILE A 126 -3.45 -19.60 -9.17
N LEU A 127 -4.51 -20.19 -9.73
CA LEU A 127 -5.16 -21.37 -9.15
C LEU A 127 -4.25 -22.61 -9.16
N GLU A 128 -3.41 -22.76 -10.18
CA GLU A 128 -2.41 -23.82 -10.28
C GLU A 128 -1.37 -23.67 -9.16
N GLY A 129 -0.83 -22.47 -8.95
CA GLY A 129 0.06 -22.20 -7.83
C GLY A 129 -0.58 -22.47 -6.46
N LEU A 130 -1.85 -22.11 -6.28
CA LEU A 130 -2.58 -22.44 -5.04
C LEU A 130 -2.76 -23.95 -4.84
N LEU A 131 -2.97 -24.69 -5.92
CA LEU A 131 -3.13 -26.15 -5.89
C LEU A 131 -1.81 -26.85 -5.56
N GLU A 132 -0.71 -26.44 -6.16
CA GLU A 132 0.63 -26.98 -5.91
C GLU A 132 1.09 -26.75 -4.48
N LEU A 133 0.75 -25.58 -3.92
CA LEU A 133 1.04 -25.22 -2.52
C LEU A 133 0.01 -25.79 -1.53
N GLY A 134 -1.02 -26.50 -2.00
CA GLY A 134 -1.99 -27.15 -1.12
C GLY A 134 -2.91 -26.17 -0.38
N PHE A 135 -3.19 -24.98 -0.92
CA PHE A 135 -4.20 -24.04 -0.39
C PHE A 135 -5.63 -24.51 -0.68
N LEU A 136 -5.97 -25.73 -0.26
CA LEU A 136 -7.27 -26.35 -0.49
C LEU A 136 -8.45 -25.52 0.05
N PRO A 137 -8.36 -24.83 1.20
CA PRO A 137 -9.45 -23.96 1.68
C PRO A 137 -9.75 -22.79 0.73
N ALA A 138 -8.71 -22.18 0.16
CA ALA A 138 -8.86 -21.09 -0.81
C ALA A 138 -9.55 -21.62 -2.08
N LEU A 139 -9.06 -22.74 -2.62
CA LEU A 139 -9.63 -23.38 -3.81
C LEU A 139 -11.09 -23.77 -3.61
N HIS A 140 -11.44 -24.33 -2.46
CA HIS A 140 -12.81 -24.70 -2.14
C HIS A 140 -13.78 -23.51 -2.13
N GLN A 141 -13.36 -22.35 -1.58
CA GLN A 141 -14.19 -21.15 -1.61
C GLN A 141 -14.29 -20.54 -3.01
N VAL A 142 -13.19 -20.55 -3.76
CA VAL A 142 -13.15 -20.04 -5.14
C VAL A 142 -14.09 -20.80 -6.06
N GLN A 143 -14.27 -22.12 -5.89
CA GLN A 143 -15.17 -22.94 -6.72
C GLN A 143 -16.56 -22.34 -6.90
N LYS A 144 -17.12 -21.76 -5.83
CA LYS A 144 -18.48 -21.19 -5.83
C LYS A 144 -18.65 -20.02 -6.80
N HIS A 145 -17.55 -19.43 -7.24
CA HIS A 145 -17.53 -18.24 -8.07
C HIS A 145 -17.00 -18.51 -9.48
N ILE A 146 -16.39 -19.68 -9.76
CA ILE A 146 -15.78 -19.95 -11.07
C ILE A 146 -16.81 -20.01 -12.19
N ASP A 147 -17.87 -20.80 -12.04
CA ASP A 147 -18.86 -20.92 -13.12
C ASP A 147 -19.62 -19.59 -13.33
N LEU A 148 -19.85 -18.82 -12.25
CA LEU A 148 -20.44 -17.48 -12.33
C LEU A 148 -19.49 -16.47 -13.00
N PHE A 149 -18.20 -16.58 -12.72
CA PHE A 149 -17.17 -15.75 -13.33
C PHE A 149 -17.02 -16.04 -14.83
N LEU A 150 -17.07 -17.32 -15.23
CA LEU A 150 -17.08 -17.71 -16.64
C LEU A 150 -18.30 -17.16 -17.36
N ALA A 151 -19.49 -17.31 -16.77
CA ALA A 151 -20.73 -16.75 -17.32
C ALA A 151 -20.65 -15.21 -17.45
N GLU A 152 -20.11 -14.51 -16.45
CA GLU A 152 -19.93 -13.05 -16.48
C GLU A 152 -18.98 -12.59 -17.61
N VAL A 153 -17.94 -13.37 -17.89
CA VAL A 153 -17.02 -13.09 -19.01
C VAL A 153 -17.68 -13.39 -20.36
N GLU A 154 -18.48 -14.44 -20.46
CA GLU A 154 -19.16 -14.85 -21.70
C GLU A 154 -20.31 -13.90 -22.09
N THR A 155 -21.09 -13.41 -21.13
CA THR A 155 -22.23 -12.53 -21.40
C THR A 155 -21.84 -11.12 -21.80
N GLY A 156 -20.59 -10.72 -21.59
CA GLY A 156 -20.08 -9.41 -22.03
C GLY A 156 -20.74 -8.23 -21.32
N GLU A 157 -21.38 -8.43 -20.16
CA GLU A 157 -22.01 -7.35 -19.38
C GLU A 157 -21.02 -6.30 -18.84
N ALA A 158 -19.71 -6.53 -19.02
CA ALA A 158 -18.71 -5.49 -18.89
C ALA A 158 -18.33 -4.95 -20.29
N ASP A 159 -18.64 -3.68 -20.55
CA ASP A 159 -18.35 -2.89 -21.77
C ASP A 159 -16.83 -2.73 -22.12
N VAL A 160 -15.98 -3.71 -21.78
CA VAL A 160 -14.53 -3.49 -21.60
C VAL A 160 -13.71 -4.77 -21.88
N PHE A 161 -13.95 -5.47 -23.00
CA PHE A 161 -13.11 -6.62 -23.39
C PHE A 161 -12.42 -6.39 -24.73
N GLU A 162 -11.10 -6.52 -24.75
CA GLU A 162 -10.37 -6.69 -26.02
C GLU A 162 -10.50 -8.15 -26.44
N LYS A 163 -11.20 -8.39 -27.56
CA LYS A 163 -11.14 -9.69 -28.24
C LYS A 163 -9.88 -9.72 -29.11
N PRO A 164 -9.15 -10.86 -29.16
CA PRO A 164 -7.91 -10.95 -29.91
C PRO A 164 -8.14 -10.63 -31.40
N SER A 165 -7.37 -9.68 -31.93
CA SER A 165 -7.32 -9.41 -33.36
C SER A 165 -6.66 -10.60 -34.05
N ARG A 166 -7.39 -11.25 -34.96
CA ARG A 166 -6.84 -12.28 -35.85
C ARG A 166 -5.88 -11.62 -36.85
N THR A 167 -4.62 -11.49 -36.46
CA THR A 167 -3.52 -11.32 -37.40
C THR A 167 -2.63 -12.53 -37.28
N GLU A 168 -2.45 -13.19 -38.42
CA GLU A 168 -1.63 -14.38 -38.63
C GLU A 168 -0.20 -14.08 -38.18
N ASP A 169 0.21 -14.55 -37.00
CA ASP A 169 1.59 -14.94 -36.67
C ASP A 169 1.63 -15.59 -35.27
N LEU A 170 2.13 -16.83 -35.23
CA LEU A 170 2.49 -17.70 -34.09
C LEU A 170 1.60 -17.71 -32.83
N GLU A 171 0.86 -18.82 -32.65
CA GLU A 171 0.44 -19.47 -31.38
C GLU A 171 0.19 -18.59 -30.13
N THR A 172 -0.35 -17.39 -30.27
CA THR A 172 -0.78 -16.60 -29.12
C THR A 172 -2.06 -17.23 -28.57
N LYS A 173 -1.98 -17.79 -27.36
CA LYS A 173 -3.14 -18.27 -26.60
C LYS A 173 -4.17 -17.13 -26.62
N ASN A 174 -5.42 -17.44 -26.99
CA ASN A 174 -6.52 -16.47 -26.95
C ASN A 174 -6.85 -16.12 -25.49
N ILE A 175 -6.07 -15.24 -24.88
CA ILE A 175 -6.27 -14.80 -23.50
C ILE A 175 -7.25 -13.63 -23.51
N VAL A 176 -8.36 -13.79 -22.78
CA VAL A 176 -9.37 -12.75 -22.56
C VAL A 176 -8.88 -11.80 -21.48
N LYS A 177 -8.84 -10.49 -21.78
CA LYS A 177 -8.35 -9.44 -20.87
C LYS A 177 -9.38 -8.30 -20.75
N ALA A 178 -9.42 -7.65 -19.59
CA ALA A 178 -10.14 -6.38 -19.46
C ALA A 178 -9.36 -5.22 -20.09
N ALA A 179 -9.99 -4.43 -20.96
CA ALA A 179 -9.36 -3.35 -21.73
C ALA A 179 -8.96 -2.13 -20.88
N ASN A 180 -9.70 -1.82 -19.81
CA ASN A 180 -9.48 -0.62 -18.98
C ASN A 180 -8.78 -0.92 -17.65
N PHE A 181 -8.13 -2.07 -17.50
CA PHE A 181 -7.37 -2.34 -16.28
C PHE A 181 -6.16 -1.41 -16.22
N LYS A 182 -6.21 -0.44 -15.30
CA LYS A 182 -5.04 0.38 -14.93
C LYS A 182 -4.48 -0.20 -13.64
N PRO A 183 -3.34 -0.91 -13.69
CA PRO A 183 -2.72 -1.43 -12.48
C PRO A 183 -2.35 -0.28 -11.55
N CYS A 184 -2.73 -0.39 -10.27
CA CYS A 184 -2.17 0.46 -9.23
C CYS A 184 -0.90 -0.21 -8.72
N VAL A 185 0.13 -0.30 -9.58
CA VAL A 185 1.43 -0.85 -9.18
C VAL A 185 2.25 0.26 -8.55
N PRO A 186 2.75 0.08 -7.31
CA PRO A 186 3.67 1.04 -6.72
C PRO A 186 4.92 1.18 -7.61
N ALA A 187 5.32 2.42 -7.89
CA ALA A 187 6.43 2.77 -8.80
C ALA A 187 7.79 2.13 -8.44
N ILE A 188 7.92 1.50 -7.27
CA ILE A 188 9.07 0.67 -6.89
C ILE A 188 9.32 -0.50 -7.85
N PHE A 189 8.28 -0.96 -8.53
CA PHE A 189 8.39 -2.10 -9.44
C PHE A 189 8.41 -1.71 -10.93
N ASP A 190 8.35 -0.42 -11.24
CA ASP A 190 8.63 0.06 -12.59
C ASP A 190 10.14 -0.11 -12.83
N SER A 191 10.51 -1.25 -13.40
CA SER A 191 11.86 -1.43 -13.94
C SER A 191 12.01 -0.46 -15.10
N PRO A 192 13.05 0.39 -15.16
CA PRO A 192 13.32 1.18 -16.34
C PRO A 192 13.55 0.21 -17.50
N LEU A 193 12.61 0.17 -18.45
CA LEU A 193 12.84 -0.44 -19.74
C LEU A 193 14.10 0.21 -20.31
N SER A 194 15.16 -0.58 -20.39
CA SER A 194 16.44 -0.19 -20.95
C SER A 194 16.27 0.02 -22.45
N GLU A 195 15.79 1.20 -22.83
CA GLU A 195 16.09 1.72 -24.16
C GLU A 195 17.53 2.22 -24.13
N ASP A 196 18.37 1.65 -24.99
CA ASP A 196 19.75 2.07 -25.21
C ASP A 196 19.81 3.56 -25.58
N VAL A 197 20.01 4.42 -24.57
CA VAL A 197 20.19 5.86 -24.79
C VAL A 197 21.57 6.09 -25.40
N THR A 198 21.58 6.11 -26.74
CA THR A 198 22.69 6.65 -27.51
C THR A 198 22.68 8.17 -27.33
N ILE A 199 23.60 8.68 -26.50
CA ILE A 199 23.77 10.12 -26.28
C ILE A 199 24.29 10.75 -27.57
N LYS A 200 23.42 11.49 -28.28
CA LYS A 200 23.86 12.47 -29.29
C LYS A 200 23.51 13.87 -28.80
N THR A 201 24.57 14.57 -28.42
CA THR A 201 24.63 16.01 -28.13
C THR A 201 24.31 16.81 -29.39
N GLN A 202 23.22 17.59 -29.40
CA GLN A 202 23.15 18.79 -30.22
C GLN A 202 22.37 19.90 -29.50
N GLN A 203 23.07 21.01 -29.31
CA GLN A 203 22.52 22.32 -29.00
C GLN A 203 21.63 22.81 -30.14
N SER A 204 20.47 23.37 -29.81
CA SER A 204 19.99 24.57 -30.50
C SER A 204 19.09 25.40 -29.58
N VAL A 205 19.18 26.70 -29.80
CA VAL A 205 18.70 27.81 -28.99
C VAL A 205 17.33 28.25 -29.52
N SER A 206 16.35 28.54 -28.64
CA SER A 206 15.68 29.86 -28.56
C SER A 206 14.35 29.82 -27.78
N CYS A 207 14.30 30.70 -26.77
CA CYS A 207 13.18 31.40 -26.12
C CYS A 207 11.75 30.82 -26.15
N ASN A 208 11.30 30.39 -24.95
CA ASN A 208 10.19 31.03 -24.24
C ASN A 208 10.34 30.77 -22.73
N LYS A 209 10.99 31.71 -22.02
CA LYS A 209 11.08 31.78 -20.56
C LYS A 209 10.16 32.90 -20.09
N VAL A 210 9.14 32.60 -19.29
CA VAL A 210 8.90 33.18 -17.95
C VAL A 210 7.90 32.27 -17.24
N GLN A 211 8.37 31.34 -16.39
CA GLN A 211 7.75 30.98 -15.08
C GLN A 211 8.33 29.77 -14.35
N HIS A 212 9.35 29.07 -14.85
CA HIS A 212 9.80 27.82 -14.19
C HIS A 212 11.25 27.78 -13.67
N GLU A 213 11.90 28.93 -13.49
CA GLU A 213 13.34 28.96 -13.12
C GLU A 213 13.64 29.41 -11.68
N LEU A 214 12.63 29.50 -10.81
CA LEU A 214 12.81 29.83 -9.38
C LEU A 214 12.75 28.62 -8.43
N LEU A 215 12.58 27.40 -8.93
CA LEU A 215 12.46 26.18 -8.10
C LEU A 215 13.72 25.29 -8.04
N ARG A 216 14.88 25.72 -8.60
CA ARG A 216 16.09 24.86 -8.68
C ARG A 216 17.43 25.50 -8.28
N ARG A 217 17.43 26.46 -7.35
CA ARG A 217 18.64 26.87 -6.60
C ARG A 217 18.21 27.02 -5.14
N THR A 218 18.64 26.21 -4.19
CA THR A 218 20.01 25.83 -3.82
C THR A 218 20.00 24.45 -3.14
N ARG A 219 20.74 23.48 -3.66
CA ARG A 219 21.19 22.32 -2.87
C ARG A 219 22.49 22.72 -2.15
N PRO A 220 22.55 22.77 -0.81
CA PRO A 220 23.78 22.51 -0.10
C PRO A 220 23.89 20.99 0.09
N GLN A 221 24.64 20.34 -0.80
CA GLN A 221 25.26 19.06 -0.46
C GLN A 221 26.36 19.34 0.57
N THR A 222 26.06 19.07 1.84
CA THR A 222 27.03 18.62 2.84
C THR A 222 26.24 17.84 3.87
N VAL A 223 26.40 16.52 3.89
CA VAL A 223 25.95 15.65 4.99
C VAL A 223 26.85 15.93 6.19
N GLN A 224 26.63 17.07 6.84
CA GLN A 224 26.97 17.21 8.24
C GLN A 224 25.85 16.52 9.01
N ASN A 225 26.20 15.65 9.96
CA ASN A 225 25.27 15.13 10.96
C ASN A 225 24.74 16.31 11.80
N LYS A 226 23.77 17.06 11.25
CA LYS A 226 23.11 18.14 11.96
C LYS A 226 22.27 17.51 13.05
N GLN A 227 22.70 17.71 14.29
CA GLN A 227 21.95 17.28 15.45
C GLN A 227 20.76 18.23 15.65
N TYR A 228 19.55 17.67 15.65
CA TYR A 228 18.31 18.42 15.85
C TYR A 228 17.79 18.22 17.28
N CYS A 229 17.13 19.23 17.84
CA CYS A 229 16.54 19.11 19.18
C CYS A 229 15.20 18.36 19.17
N LYS A 230 14.44 18.49 18.09
CA LYS A 230 13.14 17.85 17.83
C LYS A 230 12.96 17.63 16.34
N TYR A 231 12.15 16.64 15.97
CA TYR A 231 11.72 16.40 14.60
C TYR A 231 10.23 16.69 14.44
N VAL A 232 9.89 17.44 13.41
CA VAL A 232 8.53 17.90 13.14
C VAL A 232 8.21 17.65 11.67
N MET A 233 7.00 17.15 11.41
CA MET A 233 6.47 17.01 10.06
C MET A 233 5.34 18.01 9.84
N LEU A 234 5.35 18.70 8.71
CA LEU A 234 4.23 19.52 8.24
C LEU A 234 3.34 18.69 7.32
N SER A 235 2.02 18.83 7.45
CA SER A 235 1.01 18.22 6.57
C SER A 235 0.09 19.33 6.08
N PHE A 236 -0.05 19.50 4.76
CA PHE A 236 -0.77 20.64 4.18
C PHE A 236 -1.31 20.32 2.78
N ALA A 237 -2.40 20.97 2.40
CA ALA A 237 -2.93 20.95 1.04
C ALA A 237 -2.33 22.10 0.19
N SER A 238 -2.59 22.11 -1.12
CA SER A 238 -2.06 23.14 -2.04
C SER A 238 -2.35 24.57 -1.60
N ASP A 239 -3.55 24.85 -1.08
CA ASP A 239 -3.94 26.16 -0.57
C ASP A 239 -3.27 26.56 0.76
N GLY A 240 -2.68 25.59 1.46
CA GLY A 240 -1.89 25.80 2.68
C GLY A 240 -0.37 25.90 2.46
N TYR A 241 0.11 25.71 1.22
CA TYR A 241 1.55 25.62 0.91
C TYR A 241 2.35 26.84 1.36
N THR A 242 1.85 28.05 1.08
CA THR A 242 2.55 29.30 1.45
C THR A 242 2.69 29.44 2.96
N THR A 243 1.64 29.08 3.71
CA THR A 243 1.69 29.06 5.18
C THR A 243 2.65 28.00 5.68
N ALA A 244 2.63 26.79 5.11
CA ALA A 244 3.56 25.72 5.48
C ALA A 244 5.03 26.14 5.31
N VAL A 245 5.39 26.78 4.19
CA VAL A 245 6.76 27.28 3.95
C VAL A 245 7.17 28.33 4.98
N ARG A 246 6.27 29.28 5.32
CA ARG A 246 6.54 30.30 6.35
C ARG A 246 6.74 29.67 7.72
N VAL A 247 5.86 28.77 8.13
CA VAL A 247 5.96 28.02 9.39
C VAL A 247 7.26 27.21 9.43
N ALA A 248 7.61 26.52 8.34
CA ALA A 248 8.84 25.74 8.23
C ALA A 248 10.09 26.62 8.43
N ALA A 249 10.13 27.81 7.83
CA ALA A 249 11.24 28.75 7.98
C ALA A 249 11.42 29.18 9.45
N ILE A 250 10.33 29.53 10.14
CA ILE A 250 10.35 29.91 11.56
C ILE A 250 10.84 28.75 12.44
N LEU A 251 10.31 27.54 12.22
CA LEU A 251 10.72 26.36 12.97
C LEU A 251 12.21 26.04 12.76
N ARG A 252 12.69 26.07 11.52
CA ARG A 252 14.11 25.82 11.17
C ARG A 252 15.06 26.86 11.75
N ALA A 253 14.62 28.12 11.85
CA ALA A 253 15.38 29.21 12.46
C ALA A 253 15.40 29.16 13.99
N THR A 254 14.44 28.47 14.60
CA THR A 254 14.31 28.40 16.06
C THR A 254 15.24 27.33 16.63
N THR A 255 16.08 27.71 17.60
CA THR A 255 17.04 26.81 18.28
C THR A 255 16.76 26.70 19.77
N ASN A 256 17.14 25.57 20.36
CA ASN A 256 17.12 25.41 21.81
C ASN A 256 18.28 26.15 22.51
N ARG A 257 18.31 26.11 23.85
CA ARG A 257 19.40 26.71 24.66
C ARG A 257 20.80 26.16 24.34
N LYS A 258 20.89 24.99 23.70
CA LYS A 258 22.14 24.34 23.28
C LYS A 258 22.50 24.64 21.83
N GLY A 259 21.74 25.50 21.14
CA GLY A 259 21.96 25.88 19.75
C GLY A 259 21.47 24.86 18.71
N PHE A 260 20.75 23.81 19.10
CA PHE A 260 20.20 22.82 18.17
C PHE A 260 18.87 23.29 17.59
N ALA A 261 18.78 23.32 16.25
CA ALA A 261 17.57 23.69 15.53
C ALA A 261 16.49 22.58 15.56
N ILE A 262 15.27 22.93 15.16
CA ILE A 262 14.20 21.97 14.90
C ILE A 262 14.39 21.36 13.51
N GLY A 263 14.35 20.03 13.41
CA GLY A 263 14.32 19.32 12.13
C GLY A 263 12.90 19.35 11.58
N VAL A 264 12.71 19.90 10.37
CA VAL A 264 11.38 20.05 9.75
C VAL A 264 11.34 19.28 8.44
N VAL A 265 10.35 18.40 8.32
CA VAL A 265 10.09 17.59 7.13
C VAL A 265 8.82 18.08 6.44
N MET A 266 8.92 18.34 5.13
CA MET A 266 7.80 18.43 4.19
C MET A 266 7.96 17.32 3.16
N LEU A 267 6.89 16.62 2.78
CA LEU A 267 7.01 15.48 1.85
C LEU A 267 7.45 15.94 0.46
N CYS A 268 6.98 17.10 0.01
CA CYS A 268 7.38 17.69 -1.27
C CYS A 268 8.88 18.03 -1.37
N GLU A 269 9.60 18.18 -0.26
CA GLU A 269 11.06 18.40 -0.29
C GLU A 269 11.84 17.10 -0.57
N ASN A 270 11.19 15.94 -0.44
CA ASN A 270 11.77 14.61 -0.63
C ASN A 270 10.86 13.73 -1.51
N ASP A 271 10.14 14.34 -2.45
CA ASP A 271 9.15 13.69 -3.30
C ASP A 271 9.71 12.47 -4.03
N ASP A 272 10.90 12.57 -4.63
CA ASP A 272 11.60 11.48 -5.33
C ASP A 272 11.81 10.23 -4.46
N ILE A 273 11.94 10.41 -3.14
CA ILE A 273 12.21 9.32 -2.19
C ILE A 273 10.88 8.80 -1.62
N VAL A 274 9.99 9.71 -1.23
CA VAL A 274 8.68 9.39 -0.68
C VAL A 274 7.84 8.62 -1.70
N MET A 275 7.87 9.01 -2.97
CA MET A 275 7.07 8.40 -4.04
C MET A 275 7.51 6.98 -4.42
N ARG A 276 8.67 6.50 -3.96
CA ARG A 276 9.09 5.11 -4.17
C ARG A 276 8.22 4.14 -3.37
N ASN A 277 8.05 4.39 -2.07
CA ASN A 277 7.16 3.64 -1.18
C ASN A 277 6.44 4.59 -0.23
N PRO A 278 5.38 5.29 -0.68
CA PRO A 278 4.78 6.36 0.10
C PRO A 278 4.25 5.86 1.45
N GLY A 279 3.61 4.69 1.49
CA GLY A 279 3.09 4.10 2.73
C GLY A 279 4.18 3.84 3.76
N GLN A 280 5.24 3.11 3.39
CA GLN A 280 6.35 2.81 4.29
C GLN A 280 7.13 4.07 4.67
N MET A 281 7.48 4.90 3.69
CA MET A 281 8.29 6.09 3.91
C MET A 281 7.58 7.07 4.84
N ILE A 282 6.29 7.32 4.62
CA ILE A 282 5.50 8.20 5.49
C ILE A 282 5.37 7.60 6.89
N THR A 283 5.14 6.29 7.02
CA THR A 283 5.09 5.60 8.32
C THR A 283 6.42 5.70 9.07
N GLU A 284 7.55 5.47 8.38
CA GLU A 284 8.89 5.60 8.96
C GLU A 284 9.22 7.04 9.36
N ILE A 285 8.87 8.02 8.52
CA ILE A 285 9.01 9.45 8.84
C ILE A 285 8.21 9.74 10.11
N LEU A 286 6.91 9.41 10.15
CA LEU A 286 6.03 9.66 11.29
C LEU A 286 6.49 8.95 12.57
N SER A 287 7.10 7.78 12.48
CA SER A 287 7.67 7.06 13.63
C SER A 287 8.81 7.83 14.30
N LYS A 288 9.55 8.65 13.52
CA LYS A 288 10.69 9.45 13.99
C LYS A 288 10.30 10.87 14.40
N MET A 289 9.07 11.32 14.10
CA MET A 289 8.62 12.66 14.44
C MET A 289 8.21 12.79 15.91
N ASP A 290 8.63 13.89 16.54
CA ASP A 290 8.12 14.31 17.85
C ASP A 290 6.74 14.96 17.72
N PHE A 291 6.51 15.75 16.66
CA PHE A 291 5.25 16.44 16.40
C PHE A 291 4.83 16.37 14.94
N VAL A 292 3.51 16.43 14.71
CA VAL A 292 2.92 16.65 13.39
C VAL A 292 2.15 17.97 13.41
N ILE A 293 2.36 18.81 12.40
CA ILE A 293 1.75 20.14 12.26
C ILE A 293 0.89 20.16 11.00
N PRO A 294 -0.41 19.86 11.13
CA PRO A 294 -1.39 20.11 10.08
C PRO A 294 -1.55 21.61 9.83
N VAL A 295 -1.49 22.06 8.58
CA VAL A 295 -1.93 23.40 8.19
C VAL A 295 -3.39 23.30 7.75
N LEU A 296 -4.29 23.76 8.62
CA LEU A 296 -5.73 23.60 8.43
C LEU A 296 -6.27 24.68 7.49
N THR A 297 -6.69 24.25 6.31
CA THR A 297 -7.31 25.05 5.26
C THR A 297 -8.55 24.34 4.72
N ASP A 298 -9.29 24.99 3.83
CA ASP A 298 -10.42 24.36 3.15
C ASP A 298 -9.96 23.14 2.32
N GLY A 299 -8.84 23.27 1.60
CA GLY A 299 -8.21 22.19 0.86
C GLY A 299 -7.77 21.04 1.76
N TYR A 300 -7.27 21.32 2.97
CA TYR A 300 -6.89 20.27 3.92
C TYR A 300 -8.08 19.39 4.31
N PHE A 301 -9.21 20.00 4.66
CA PHE A 301 -10.42 19.24 5.00
C PHE A 301 -11.06 18.56 3.79
N ALA A 302 -10.96 19.15 2.60
CA ALA A 302 -11.39 18.51 1.36
C ALA A 302 -10.60 17.22 1.11
N ALA A 303 -9.28 17.27 1.26
CA ALA A 303 -8.39 16.12 1.08
C ALA A 303 -8.59 15.02 2.14
N LEU A 304 -9.04 15.35 3.35
CA LEU A 304 -9.44 14.36 4.36
C LEU A 304 -10.70 13.57 3.96
N LYS A 305 -11.66 14.23 3.30
CA LYS A 305 -12.93 13.65 2.90
C LYS A 305 -12.83 12.87 1.58
N CYS A 306 -12.21 13.49 0.59
CA CYS A 306 -12.08 12.96 -0.76
C CYS A 306 -10.62 13.16 -1.20
N PRO A 307 -9.73 12.19 -0.91
CA PRO A 307 -8.34 12.28 -1.32
C PRO A 307 -8.25 12.31 -2.84
N ASP A 308 -7.61 13.34 -3.39
CA ASP A 308 -7.33 13.40 -4.82
C ASP A 308 -5.97 12.75 -5.10
N SER A 309 -6.00 11.53 -5.63
CA SER A 309 -4.79 10.81 -6.04
C SER A 309 -4.01 11.52 -7.17
N ARG A 310 -4.63 12.50 -7.83
CA ARG A 310 -4.02 13.33 -8.88
C ARG A 310 -3.52 14.69 -8.37
N ALA A 311 -3.63 14.97 -7.07
CA ALA A 311 -3.09 16.20 -6.51
C ALA A 311 -1.58 16.30 -6.82
N ARG A 312 -1.15 17.49 -7.25
CA ARG A 312 0.24 17.69 -7.70
C ARG A 312 1.23 17.54 -6.55
N LEU A 313 0.86 18.04 -5.37
CA LEU A 313 1.69 17.95 -4.17
C LEU A 313 1.59 16.56 -3.53
N VAL A 314 2.75 16.02 -3.15
CA VAL A 314 2.83 14.75 -2.41
C VAL A 314 2.17 14.90 -1.04
N ASP A 315 2.40 16.02 -0.35
CA ASP A 315 1.78 16.30 0.95
C ASP A 315 0.26 16.19 0.88
N GLU A 316 -0.37 16.81 -0.12
CA GLU A 316 -1.82 16.80 -0.29
C GLU A 316 -2.38 15.41 -0.59
N ARG A 317 -1.73 14.65 -1.48
CA ARG A 317 -2.14 13.28 -1.83
C ARG A 317 -2.24 12.36 -0.62
N TYR A 318 -1.43 12.59 0.40
CA TYR A 318 -1.32 11.70 1.56
C TYR A 318 -1.89 12.30 2.85
N ILE A 319 -2.63 13.41 2.79
CA ILE A 319 -3.26 14.04 3.98
C ILE A 319 -4.11 13.03 4.75
N GLN A 320 -5.01 12.30 4.06
CA GLN A 320 -5.87 11.30 4.71
C GLN A 320 -5.03 10.19 5.36
N PHE A 321 -4.05 9.65 4.64
CA PHE A 321 -3.19 8.58 5.17
C PHE A 321 -2.39 9.02 6.40
N ILE A 322 -1.81 10.22 6.38
CA ILE A 322 -1.10 10.82 7.53
C ILE A 322 -2.07 11.00 8.70
N HIS A 323 -3.27 11.52 8.42
CA HIS A 323 -4.31 11.74 9.41
C HIS A 323 -4.76 10.44 10.09
N ASP A 324 -4.97 9.37 9.32
CA ASP A 324 -5.36 8.06 9.84
C ASP A 324 -4.30 7.49 10.79
N ILE A 325 -3.02 7.56 10.41
CA ILE A 325 -1.90 7.11 11.25
C ILE A 325 -1.84 7.93 12.55
N VAL A 326 -1.94 9.25 12.44
CA VAL A 326 -1.85 10.16 13.59
C VAL A 326 -3.04 9.97 14.54
N THR A 327 -4.25 9.81 13.99
CA THR A 327 -5.47 9.55 14.76
C THR A 327 -5.39 8.20 15.45
N SER A 328 -4.94 7.16 14.75
CA SER A 328 -4.69 5.85 15.34
C SER A 328 -3.68 5.96 16.49
N LYS A 329 -2.55 6.64 16.30
CA LYS A 329 -1.54 6.85 17.35
C LYS A 329 -2.11 7.60 18.56
N TYR A 330 -2.91 8.64 18.32
CA TYR A 330 -3.59 9.39 19.38
C TYR A 330 -4.47 8.48 20.24
N ILE A 331 -5.30 7.63 19.61
CA ILE A 331 -6.17 6.67 20.32
C ILE A 331 -5.34 5.67 21.13
N HIS A 332 -4.31 5.07 20.54
CA HIS A 332 -3.48 4.06 21.21
C HIS A 332 -2.59 4.64 22.32
N SER A 333 -2.32 5.95 22.30
CA SER A 333 -1.50 6.66 23.28
C SER A 333 -2.30 7.28 24.44
N TYR A 334 -3.53 6.81 24.70
CA TYR A 334 -4.42 7.37 25.72
C TYR A 334 -4.69 8.87 25.52
N CYS A 335 -4.91 9.27 24.26
CA CYS A 335 -5.23 10.65 23.89
C CYS A 335 -4.09 11.67 24.16
N VAL A 336 -2.83 11.23 24.20
CA VAL A 336 -1.68 12.14 24.23
C VAL A 336 -1.51 12.79 22.86
N ASN A 337 -1.83 14.08 22.78
CA ASN A 337 -1.80 14.80 21.51
C ASN A 337 -0.40 15.37 21.20
N ASN A 338 0.25 14.80 20.17
CA ASN A 338 1.48 15.33 19.57
C ASN A 338 1.22 16.09 18.25
N VAL A 339 -0.04 16.41 17.98
CA VAL A 339 -0.46 17.22 16.85
C VAL A 339 -0.54 18.68 17.29
N ARG A 340 0.05 19.58 16.50
CA ARG A 340 0.02 21.03 16.77
C ARG A 340 -0.44 21.75 15.51
N PRO A 341 -1.76 21.80 15.24
CA PRO A 341 -2.26 22.41 14.02
C PRO A 341 -1.96 23.91 13.95
N VAL A 342 -1.78 24.40 12.73
CA VAL A 342 -1.66 25.83 12.42
C VAL A 342 -2.81 26.21 11.51
N ILE A 343 -3.46 27.34 11.79
CA ILE A 343 -4.51 27.91 10.93
C ILE A 343 -3.99 29.24 10.38
N PRO A 344 -4.04 29.47 9.04
CA PRO A 344 -3.75 30.79 8.48
C PRO A 344 -4.63 31.86 9.15
N THR A 345 -4.05 32.98 9.59
CA THR A 345 -4.76 33.96 10.43
C THR A 345 -6.10 34.41 9.84
N HIS A 346 -6.13 34.63 8.52
CA HIS A 346 -7.33 35.06 7.79
C HIS A 346 -8.43 33.99 7.68
N LEU A 347 -8.13 32.72 7.99
CA LEU A 347 -9.06 31.59 7.93
C LEU A 347 -9.51 31.09 9.31
N VAL A 348 -9.03 31.69 10.41
CA VAL A 348 -9.33 31.20 11.77
C VAL A 348 -10.84 31.08 12.01
N SER A 349 -11.61 32.13 11.76
CA SER A 349 -13.05 32.11 12.02
C SER A 349 -13.79 31.09 11.14
N SER A 350 -13.42 30.96 9.85
CA SER A 350 -14.09 30.02 8.95
C SER A 350 -13.77 28.58 9.33
N ILE A 351 -12.51 28.26 9.64
CA ILE A 351 -12.06 26.90 9.97
C ILE A 351 -12.66 26.42 11.30
N LEU A 352 -12.69 27.26 12.33
CA LEU A 352 -13.22 26.86 13.64
C LEU A 352 -14.74 26.57 13.62
N SER A 353 -15.46 27.15 12.66
CA SER A 353 -16.89 26.90 12.48
C SER A 353 -17.20 25.56 11.78
N LYS A 354 -16.19 24.89 11.23
CA LYS A 354 -16.38 23.66 10.44
C LYS A 354 -16.69 22.44 11.32
N PRO A 355 -17.70 21.62 10.96
CA PRO A 355 -17.96 20.35 11.64
C PRO A 355 -16.74 19.44 11.73
N GLU A 356 -15.93 19.39 10.67
CA GLU A 356 -14.72 18.57 10.57
C GLU A 356 -13.66 18.94 11.61
N TYR A 357 -13.58 20.24 11.97
CA TYR A 357 -12.73 20.71 13.05
C TYR A 357 -13.35 20.36 14.42
N ILE A 358 -14.64 20.66 14.60
CA ILE A 358 -15.35 20.46 15.88
C ILE A 358 -15.27 19.01 16.34
N HIS A 359 -15.51 18.06 15.44
CA HIS A 359 -15.56 16.63 15.76
C HIS A 359 -14.18 15.98 15.88
N ASN A 360 -13.10 16.70 15.59
CA ASN A 360 -11.77 16.12 15.57
C ASN A 360 -10.86 16.63 16.71
N PRO A 361 -10.72 15.85 17.81
CA PRO A 361 -10.02 16.32 19.00
C PRO A 361 -8.52 16.53 18.79
N ILE A 362 -7.89 15.87 17.80
CA ILE A 362 -6.47 16.10 17.51
C ILE A 362 -6.20 17.52 16.98
N PHE A 363 -7.24 18.22 16.50
CA PHE A 363 -7.12 19.58 16.00
C PHE A 363 -7.34 20.69 17.04
N HIS A 364 -7.80 20.36 18.25
CA HIS A 364 -8.21 21.39 19.23
C HIS A 364 -7.06 22.19 19.84
N THR A 365 -5.81 21.70 19.75
CA THR A 365 -4.61 22.41 20.25
C THR A 365 -3.91 23.21 19.15
N TRP A 366 -4.68 24.01 18.40
CA TRP A 366 -4.19 24.79 17.27
C TRP A 366 -3.56 26.13 17.68
N ARG A 367 -2.85 26.76 16.73
CA ARG A 367 -2.31 28.12 16.82
C ARG A 367 -2.57 28.88 15.53
N SER A 368 -2.70 30.21 15.63
CA SER A 368 -2.72 31.05 14.44
C SER A 368 -1.34 31.06 13.78
N GLU A 369 -1.27 31.29 12.47
CA GLU A 369 -0.01 31.44 11.74
C GLU A 369 0.88 32.53 12.36
N ASP A 370 0.32 33.64 12.84
CA ASP A 370 1.09 34.71 13.50
C ASP A 370 1.73 34.26 14.83
N GLU A 371 1.21 33.20 15.43
CA GLU A 371 1.75 32.61 16.66
C GLU A 371 2.79 31.50 16.39
N SER A 372 3.25 31.35 15.13
CA SER A 372 4.21 30.29 14.75
C SER A 372 5.52 30.35 15.54
N GLN A 373 5.97 31.54 15.95
CA GLN A 373 7.16 31.68 16.81
C GLN A 373 6.91 31.14 18.22
N ALA A 374 5.72 31.38 18.78
CA ALA A 374 5.32 30.84 20.07
C ALA A 374 5.18 29.31 20.01
N LEU A 375 4.64 28.77 18.91
CA LEU A 375 4.60 27.34 18.63
C LEU A 375 6.02 26.73 18.60
N ALA A 376 6.95 27.35 17.87
CA ALA A 376 8.33 26.89 17.77
C ALA A 376 9.02 26.86 19.15
N ASN A 377 8.84 27.92 19.95
CA ASN A 377 9.34 27.99 21.31
C ASN A 377 8.71 26.91 22.21
N GLY A 378 7.41 26.64 22.05
CA GLY A 378 6.71 25.57 22.76
C GLY A 378 7.26 24.18 22.43
N ILE A 379 7.55 23.91 21.15
CA ILE A 379 8.15 22.64 20.69
C ILE A 379 9.54 22.45 21.30
N VAL A 380 10.39 23.48 21.27
CA VAL A 380 11.73 23.45 21.85
C VAL A 380 11.71 23.15 23.35
N ASN A 381 10.75 23.73 24.08
CA ASN A 381 10.64 23.59 25.52
C ASN A 381 9.84 22.34 25.95
N SER A 382 9.28 21.58 25.01
CA SER A 382 8.49 20.39 25.32
C SER A 382 9.36 19.23 25.83
N HIS A 383 9.01 18.70 27.01
CA HIS A 383 9.57 17.44 27.49
C HIS A 383 8.98 16.28 26.69
N LYS A 384 9.81 15.28 26.31
CA LYS A 384 9.29 14.03 25.73
C LYS A 384 8.43 13.35 26.80
N SER A 385 7.14 13.25 26.58
CA SER A 385 6.31 12.26 27.26
C SER A 385 6.82 10.88 26.82
N ARG A 386 7.74 10.29 27.59
CA ARG A 386 8.07 8.88 27.43
C ARG A 386 6.84 8.09 27.87
N VAL A 387 5.99 7.72 26.90
CA VAL A 387 5.07 6.61 27.10
C VAL A 387 5.99 5.39 27.23
N PHE A 388 6.14 4.88 28.45
CA PHE A 388 6.82 3.64 28.71
C PHE A 388 6.06 2.53 27.96
N HIS A 389 6.72 1.89 27.00
CA HIS A 389 6.29 0.55 26.57
C HIS A 389 6.58 -0.38 27.75
N GLN A 390 5.53 -0.86 28.41
CA GLN A 390 5.55 -2.12 29.15
C GLN A 390 5.06 -3.23 28.23
#